data_AF-A0AAV8VYK3-F1
#
_entry.id   AF-A0AAV8VYK3-F1
#
_cell.length_a   1.000
_cell.length_b   1.000
_cell.length_c   1.000
_cell.angle_alpha   90.00
_cell.angle_beta   90.00
_cell.angle_gamma   90.00
#
_symmetry.space_group_name_H-M   'P 1'
#
loop_
_entity.id
_entity.type
_entity.pdbx_description
1 polymer ?
#
loop_
_entity_poly.entity_id
_entity_poly.type
_entity_poly.pdbx_seq_one_letter_code
_entity_poly.pdbx_strand_id
1 'polypeptide(L)'
;MFRCRWTRIMGRPVEVKKTASSKRRRTLGREKDEVMSVIHCIILYAAPIWMGATGINTYKNLLASTQRKGLLRICSAYRTAATAPAGIQVIAGVPPMELLMKERRSLYDAGVSGQPLTSREARENTIQEWVRR
;
A
#
# COMPACT_ATOMS: atom_id res chain seq x y z
N MET A 1 -40.81 6.12 53.33
CA MET A 1 -40.31 4.77 53.59
C MET A 1 -39.37 4.37 52.45
N PHE A 2 -38.11 4.06 52.80
CA PHE A 2 -37.05 3.39 52.03
C PHE A 2 -36.44 4.05 50.78
N ARG A 3 -35.39 4.83 51.03
CA ARG A 3 -34.18 4.92 50.21
C ARG A 3 -33.43 3.58 50.26
N CYS A 4 -33.01 3.05 49.11
CA CYS A 4 -31.89 2.10 48.96
C CYS A 4 -31.17 2.47 47.65
N ARG A 5 -30.06 3.22 47.65
CA ARG A 5 -28.68 2.79 47.92
C ARG A 5 -28.20 1.70 46.95
N TRP A 6 -27.91 2.11 45.70
CA TRP A 6 -27.00 1.41 44.80
C TRP A 6 -26.10 2.43 44.09
N THR A 7 -25.24 3.11 44.85
CA THR A 7 -24.10 3.86 44.33
C THR A 7 -22.82 3.18 44.80
N ARG A 8 -22.50 2.03 44.21
CA ARG A 8 -21.16 1.43 44.27
C ARG A 8 -21.06 0.37 43.19
N ILE A 9 -20.04 0.49 42.35
CA ILE A 9 -19.55 -0.43 41.30
C ILE A 9 -19.76 0.15 39.89
N MET A 10 -18.63 0.40 39.24
CA MET A 10 -18.38 0.85 37.85
C MET A 10 -18.30 2.37 37.61
N GLY A 11 -17.06 2.86 37.73
CA GLY A 11 -16.40 3.61 36.66
C GLY A 11 -16.97 4.99 36.30
N ARG A 12 -16.24 6.04 36.70
CA ARG A 12 -16.33 7.35 36.03
C ARG A 12 -16.27 7.13 34.51
N PRO A 13 -17.11 7.79 33.70
CA PRO A 13 -16.78 7.92 32.29
C PRO A 13 -15.48 8.71 32.24
N VAL A 14 -14.37 8.04 31.94
CA VAL A 14 -13.17 8.71 31.45
C VAL A 14 -13.58 9.24 30.09
N GLU A 15 -14.09 10.47 30.10
CA GLU A 15 -14.36 11.21 28.89
C GLU A 15 -13.01 11.47 28.23
N VAL A 16 -12.59 10.54 27.38
CA VAL A 16 -11.41 10.70 26.53
C VAL A 16 -11.78 11.81 25.55
N LYS A 17 -11.52 13.06 25.95
CA LYS A 17 -11.46 14.20 25.04
C LYS A 17 -10.45 13.82 23.98
N LYS A 18 -10.93 13.32 22.83
CA LYS A 18 -10.11 13.12 21.64
C LYS A 18 -9.69 14.51 21.21
N THR A 19 -8.55 14.96 21.72
CA THR A 19 -7.94 16.23 21.35
C THR A 19 -7.80 16.28 19.83
N ALA A 20 -8.09 17.43 19.22
CA ALA A 20 -8.01 17.64 17.77
C ALA A 20 -6.65 17.20 17.17
N SER A 21 -5.59 17.15 17.99
CA SER A 21 -4.26 16.63 17.65
C SER A 21 -4.24 15.13 17.28
N SER A 22 -5.06 14.28 17.93
CA SER A 22 -5.14 12.84 17.62
C SER A 22 -5.89 12.54 16.31
N LYS A 23 -6.84 13.41 15.93
CA LYS A 23 -7.56 13.29 14.65
C LYS A 23 -6.70 13.77 13.48
N ARG A 24 -5.91 14.84 13.69
CA ARG A 24 -4.98 15.41 12.71
C ARG A 24 -3.81 14.48 12.34
N ARG A 25 -3.34 13.64 13.27
CA ARG A 25 -2.28 12.65 12.98
C ARG A 25 -2.74 11.50 12.07
N ARG A 26 -4.03 11.14 12.10
CA ARG A 26 -4.62 10.09 11.24
C ARG A 26 -4.90 10.56 9.81
N THR A 27 -5.15 11.85 9.60
CA THR A 27 -5.43 12.40 8.27
C THR A 27 -4.16 12.65 7.45
N LEU A 28 -3.06 13.05 8.10
CA LEU A 28 -1.78 13.38 7.44
C LEU A 28 -1.00 12.16 6.89
N GLY A 29 -1.27 10.96 7.41
CA GLY A 29 -0.79 9.69 6.87
C GLY A 29 -1.64 9.21 5.69
N ARG A 30 -2.97 9.22 5.87
CA ARG A 30 -3.94 8.77 4.85
C ARG A 30 -3.80 9.50 3.51
N GLU A 31 -3.64 10.82 3.53
CA GLU A 31 -3.54 11.61 2.29
C GLU A 31 -2.29 11.26 1.44
N LYS A 32 -1.18 10.84 2.08
CA LYS A 32 0.03 10.45 1.35
C LYS A 32 -0.10 9.07 0.71
N ASP A 33 -0.83 8.18 1.38
CA ASP A 33 -1.15 6.85 0.87
C ASP A 33 -2.17 6.92 -0.29
N GLU A 34 -3.08 7.91 -0.26
CA GLU A 34 -4.09 8.13 -1.30
C GLU A 34 -3.46 8.40 -2.67
N VAL A 35 -2.41 9.22 -2.76
CA VAL A 35 -1.74 9.51 -4.04
C VAL A 35 -1.14 8.24 -4.66
N MET A 36 -0.50 7.40 -3.85
CA MET A 36 0.04 6.13 -4.35
C MET A 36 -1.06 5.14 -4.71
N SER A 37 -2.16 5.11 -3.95
CA SER A 37 -3.32 4.28 -4.28
C SER A 37 -3.90 4.66 -5.65
N VAL A 38 -4.08 5.94 -5.94
CA VAL A 38 -4.60 6.42 -7.24
C VAL A 38 -3.64 6.06 -8.37
N ILE A 39 -2.34 6.28 -8.18
CA ILE A 39 -1.31 5.90 -9.16
C ILE A 39 -1.38 4.40 -9.46
N HIS A 40 -1.49 3.56 -8.42
CA HIS A 40 -1.64 2.12 -8.59
C HIS A 40 -2.92 1.77 -9.36
N CYS A 41 -4.07 2.38 -9.04
CA CYS A 41 -5.30 2.12 -9.79
C CYS A 41 -5.15 2.44 -11.29
N ILE A 42 -4.58 3.60 -11.64
CA ILE A 42 -4.40 4.01 -13.04
C ILE A 42 -3.45 3.07 -13.78
N ILE A 43 -2.29 2.78 -13.19
CA ILE A 43 -1.26 1.94 -13.83
C ILE A 43 -1.71 0.48 -13.91
N LEU A 44 -2.36 -0.04 -12.86
CA LEU A 44 -2.75 -1.45 -12.80
C LEU A 44 -4.02 -1.76 -13.58
N TYR A 45 -4.87 -0.76 -13.86
CA TYR A 45 -6.05 -0.94 -14.70
C TYR A 45 -5.68 -1.51 -16.08
N ALA A 46 -4.63 -0.96 -16.71
CA ALA A 46 -4.15 -1.40 -18.02
C ALA A 46 -2.95 -2.36 -17.95
N ALA A 47 -2.65 -2.93 -16.77
CA ALA A 47 -1.53 -3.85 -16.57
C ALA A 47 -1.42 -4.99 -17.59
N PRO A 48 -2.49 -5.75 -17.94
CA PRO A 48 -2.36 -6.87 -18.87
C PRO A 48 -1.91 -6.42 -20.27
N ILE A 49 -2.24 -5.20 -20.68
CA ILE A 49 -1.86 -4.61 -21.97
C ILE A 49 -0.43 -4.07 -21.89
N TRP A 50 -0.10 -3.35 -20.81
CA TRP A 50 1.16 -2.63 -20.67
C TRP A 50 2.36 -3.51 -20.28
N MET A 51 2.12 -4.71 -19.72
CA MET A 51 3.19 -5.65 -19.38
C MET A 51 4.09 -6.05 -20.56
N GLY A 52 3.61 -5.95 -21.80
CA GLY A 52 4.47 -6.11 -22.98
C GLY A 52 5.43 -4.93 -23.16
N ALA A 53 4.95 -3.71 -22.95
CA ALA A 53 5.73 -2.48 -23.07
C ALA A 53 6.75 -2.30 -21.94
N THR A 54 6.52 -2.90 -20.77
CA THR A 54 7.49 -2.88 -19.69
C THR A 54 8.79 -3.59 -20.05
N GLY A 55 8.89 -4.38 -21.13
CA GLY A 55 10.18 -4.90 -21.60
C GLY A 55 11.18 -3.81 -22.00
N ILE A 56 10.70 -2.62 -22.37
CA ILE A 56 11.53 -1.51 -22.84
C ILE A 56 12.05 -0.70 -21.64
N ASN A 57 13.37 -0.50 -21.57
CA ASN A 57 14.04 0.16 -20.45
C ASN A 57 13.52 1.58 -20.15
N THR A 58 13.10 2.33 -21.18
CA THR A 58 12.55 3.69 -21.02
C THR A 58 11.27 3.69 -20.19
N TYR A 59 10.32 2.79 -20.48
CA TYR A 59 9.08 2.67 -19.72
C TYR A 59 9.31 2.10 -18.32
N LYS A 60 10.24 1.15 -18.14
CA LYS A 60 10.65 0.68 -16.80
C LYS A 60 11.16 1.83 -15.94
N ASN A 61 12.05 2.66 -16.48
CA ASN A 61 12.61 3.80 -15.76
C ASN A 61 11.54 4.85 -15.45
N LEU A 62 10.61 5.08 -16.38
CA LEU A 62 9.48 5.99 -16.15
C LEU A 62 8.62 5.51 -14.97
N LEU A 63 8.23 4.23 -14.95
CA LEU A 63 7.46 3.62 -13.87
C LEU A 63 8.20 3.63 -12.52
N ALA A 64 9.51 3.34 -12.53
CA ALA A 64 10.33 3.42 -11.34
C ALA A 64 10.42 4.87 -10.82
N SER A 65 10.51 5.85 -11.71
CA SER A 65 10.57 7.27 -11.34
C SER A 65 9.25 7.80 -10.77
N THR A 66 8.10 7.38 -11.31
CA THR A 66 6.77 7.77 -10.81
C THR A 66 6.53 7.15 -9.44
N GLN A 67 6.83 5.86 -9.29
CA GLN A 67 6.73 5.16 -8.01
C GLN A 67 7.63 5.82 -6.96
N ARG A 68 8.90 6.11 -7.29
CA ARG A 68 9.85 6.78 -6.39
C ARG A 68 9.30 8.11 -5.87
N LYS A 69 8.71 8.94 -6.72
CA LYS A 69 8.16 10.25 -6.32
C LYS A 69 7.07 10.11 -5.26
N GLY A 70 6.17 9.14 -5.40
CA GLY A 70 5.13 8.93 -4.41
C GLY A 70 5.65 8.22 -3.14
N LEU A 71 6.56 7.27 -3.27
CA LEU A 71 7.22 6.64 -2.12
C LEU A 71 8.03 7.63 -1.28
N LEU A 72 8.68 8.62 -1.90
CA LEU A 72 9.37 9.69 -1.18
C LEU A 72 8.44 10.54 -0.32
N ARG A 73 7.17 10.72 -0.74
CA ARG A 73 6.16 11.41 0.07
C ARG A 73 5.79 10.58 1.30
N ILE A 74 5.62 9.26 1.13
CA ILE A 74 5.32 8.33 2.23
C ILE A 74 6.49 8.27 3.22
N CYS A 75 7.71 8.06 2.72
CA CYS A 75 8.91 7.89 3.55
C CYS A 75 9.43 9.19 4.19
N SER A 76 9.10 10.35 3.63
CA SER A 76 9.41 11.73 4.10
C SER A 76 10.81 11.92 4.73
N ALA A 77 10.96 11.59 6.03
CA ALA A 77 12.21 11.66 6.79
C ALA A 77 13.32 10.72 6.25
N TYR A 78 12.98 9.58 5.67
CA TYR A 78 13.94 8.59 5.17
C TYR A 78 14.46 8.88 3.75
N ARG A 79 14.18 10.07 3.19
CA ARG A 79 14.58 10.45 1.83
C ARG A 79 16.09 10.41 1.57
N THR A 80 16.93 10.56 2.62
CA THR A 80 18.38 10.68 2.52
C THR A 80 19.12 9.35 2.65
N ALA A 81 18.63 8.44 3.50
CA ALA A 81 19.26 7.14 3.72
C ALA A 81 19.06 6.19 2.52
N ALA A 82 18.00 6.41 1.75
CA ALA A 82 17.62 5.54 0.65
C ALA A 82 17.99 6.18 -0.70
N THR A 83 19.29 6.25 -0.97
CA THR A 83 19.82 6.61 -2.31
C THR A 83 19.39 5.58 -3.35
N ALA A 84 19.31 4.31 -2.95
CA ALA A 84 18.85 3.21 -3.78
C ALA A 84 17.31 3.13 -3.83
N PRO A 85 16.70 2.95 -5.01
CA PRO A 85 15.24 2.87 -5.16
C PRO A 85 14.62 1.65 -4.44
N ALA A 86 15.36 0.54 -4.33
CA ALA A 86 14.92 -0.66 -3.62
C ALA A 86 14.77 -0.42 -2.11
N GLY A 87 15.64 0.38 -1.49
CA GLY A 87 15.57 0.68 -0.05
C GLY A 87 14.29 1.45 0.31
N ILE A 88 13.88 2.41 -0.53
CA ILE A 88 12.64 3.18 -0.31
C ILE A 88 11.41 2.25 -0.37
N GLN A 89 11.41 1.28 -1.29
CA GLN A 89 10.31 0.32 -1.46
C GLN A 89 10.12 -0.55 -0.21
N VAL A 90 11.22 -1.04 0.37
CA VAL A 90 11.19 -1.86 1.59
C VAL A 90 10.71 -1.04 2.79
N ILE A 91 11.22 0.18 2.96
CA ILE A 91 10.80 1.07 4.06
C ILE A 91 9.32 1.43 3.95
N ALA A 92 8.83 1.65 2.73
CA ALA A 92 7.42 1.94 2.48
C ALA A 92 6.52 0.69 2.54
N GLY A 93 7.09 -0.52 2.50
CA GLY A 93 6.34 -1.77 2.41
C GLY A 93 5.59 -1.95 1.07
N VAL A 94 6.05 -1.27 0.00
CA VAL A 94 5.39 -1.28 -1.31
C VAL A 94 6.27 -2.02 -2.32
N PRO A 95 5.80 -3.12 -2.92
CA PRO A 95 6.55 -3.83 -3.94
C PRO A 95 6.70 -2.99 -5.22
N PRO A 96 7.75 -3.23 -6.04
CA PRO A 96 7.96 -2.51 -7.29
C PRO A 96 6.79 -2.69 -8.27
N MET A 97 6.49 -1.63 -9.04
CA MET A 97 5.32 -1.57 -9.93
C MET A 97 5.29 -2.69 -10.98
N GLU A 98 6.44 -3.08 -11.51
CA GLU A 98 6.59 -4.18 -12.48
C GLU A 98 6.05 -5.51 -11.92
N LEU A 99 6.34 -5.82 -10.64
CA LEU A 99 5.84 -7.04 -10.00
C LEU A 99 4.33 -6.98 -9.77
N LEU A 100 3.79 -5.83 -9.39
CA LEU A 100 2.34 -5.64 -9.25
C LEU A 100 1.59 -5.77 -10.59
N MET A 101 2.19 -5.30 -11.68
CA MET A 101 1.63 -5.48 -13.03
C MET A 101 1.67 -6.95 -13.44
N LYS A 102 2.74 -7.68 -13.12
CA LYS A 102 2.88 -9.11 -13.35
C LYS A 102 1.85 -9.92 -12.53
N GLU A 103 1.62 -9.56 -11.28
CA GLU A 103 0.55 -10.12 -10.42
C GLU A 103 -0.81 -9.99 -11.12
N ARG A 104 -1.14 -8.77 -11.59
CA ARG A 104 -2.42 -8.50 -12.23
C ARG A 104 -2.60 -9.22 -13.56
N ARG A 105 -1.53 -9.31 -14.36
CA ARG A 105 -1.51 -10.06 -15.60
C ARG A 105 -1.71 -11.56 -15.36
N SER A 106 -1.03 -12.12 -14.37
CA SER A 106 -1.16 -13.55 -14.03
C SER A 106 -2.60 -13.90 -13.65
N LEU A 107 -3.28 -13.02 -12.90
CA LEU A 107 -4.70 -13.19 -12.57
C LEU A 107 -5.62 -13.08 -13.80
N TYR A 108 -5.30 -12.19 -14.73
CA TYR A 108 -6.03 -12.08 -15.99
C TYR A 108 -5.87 -13.33 -16.85
N ASP A 109 -4.63 -13.79 -17.03
CA ASP A 109 -4.30 -14.97 -17.83
C ASP A 109 -4.89 -16.27 -17.22
N ALA A 110 -4.93 -16.37 -15.88
CA ALA A 110 -5.61 -17.45 -15.17
C ALA A 110 -7.12 -17.47 -15.44
N GLY A 111 -7.76 -16.30 -15.42
CA GLY A 111 -9.17 -16.16 -15.78
C GLY A 111 -9.47 -16.55 -17.23
N VAL A 112 -8.58 -16.22 -18.16
CA VAL A 112 -8.70 -16.58 -19.59
C VAL A 112 -8.47 -18.08 -19.83
N SER A 113 -7.50 -18.68 -19.14
CA SER A 113 -7.12 -20.09 -19.29
C SER A 113 -8.03 -21.06 -18.52
N GLY A 114 -8.95 -20.56 -17.69
CA GLY A 114 -9.84 -21.38 -16.86
C GLY A 114 -9.12 -22.09 -15.71
N GLN A 115 -7.86 -21.75 -15.44
CA GLN A 115 -7.11 -22.26 -14.30
C GLN A 115 -7.37 -21.38 -13.08
N PRO A 116 -7.76 -21.95 -11.92
CA PRO A 116 -8.00 -21.16 -10.72
C PRO A 116 -6.66 -20.73 -10.11
N LEU A 117 -6.15 -19.56 -10.49
CA LEU A 117 -5.12 -18.88 -9.71
C LEU A 117 -5.82 -18.01 -8.66
N THR A 118 -5.64 -18.33 -7.38
CA THR A 118 -6.21 -17.49 -6.34
C THR A 118 -5.41 -16.19 -6.22
N SER A 119 -6.09 -15.09 -5.90
CA SER A 119 -5.42 -13.80 -5.63
C SER A 119 -4.35 -13.90 -4.54
N ARG A 120 -4.53 -14.84 -3.61
CA ARG A 120 -3.56 -15.12 -2.54
C ARG A 120 -2.27 -15.72 -3.09
N GLU A 121 -2.35 -16.73 -3.95
CA GLU A 121 -1.18 -17.37 -4.56
C GLU A 121 -0.42 -16.39 -5.46
N ALA A 122 -1.14 -15.60 -6.26
CA ALA A 122 -0.52 -14.56 -7.08
C ALA A 122 0.27 -13.57 -6.19
N ARG A 123 -0.32 -13.18 -5.05
CA ARG A 123 0.32 -12.28 -4.09
C ARG A 123 1.55 -12.90 -3.43
N GLU A 124 1.48 -14.17 -3.07
CA GLU A 124 2.58 -14.90 -2.46
C GLU A 124 3.76 -15.04 -3.42
N ASN A 125 3.51 -15.42 -4.68
CA ASN A 125 4.52 -15.43 -5.74
C ASN A 125 5.19 -14.05 -5.90
N THR A 126 4.39 -12.98 -5.88
CA THR A 126 4.88 -11.60 -5.97
C THR A 126 5.79 -11.24 -4.80
N ILE A 127 5.41 -11.61 -3.57
CA ILE A 127 6.22 -11.37 -2.37
C ILE A 127 7.52 -12.19 -2.42
N GLN A 128 7.47 -13.45 -2.81
CA GLN A 128 8.65 -14.31 -2.95
C GLN A 128 9.62 -13.78 -4.00
N GLU A 129 9.11 -13.34 -5.14
CA GLU A 129 9.94 -12.71 -6.19
C GLU A 129 10.55 -11.39 -5.72
N TRP A 130 9.83 -10.62 -4.91
CA TRP A 130 10.35 -9.38 -4.33
C TRP A 130 11.47 -9.64 -3.30
N VAL A 131 11.29 -10.61 -2.41
CA VAL A 131 12.30 -10.98 -1.40
C VAL A 131 13.58 -11.52 -2.04
N ARG A 132 13.47 -12.22 -3.18
CA ARG A 132 14.63 -12.79 -3.89
C ARG A 132 15.51 -11.73 -4.56
N ARG A 133 14.99 -10.53 -4.77
CA ARG A 133 15.63 -9.47 -5.55
C ARG A 133 16.44 -8.52 -4.69
#